data_AF-A0A9E0DKD5-F1
#
_entry.id   AF-A0A9E0DKD5-F1
#
_cell.length_a   1.000
_cell.length_b   1.000
_cell.length_c   1.000
_cell.angle_alpha   90.00
_cell.angle_beta   90.00
_cell.angle_gamma   90.00
#
_symmetry.space_group_name_H-M   'P 1'
#
loop_
_entity.id
_entity.type
_entity.pdbx_description
1 polymer ?
#
loop_
_entity_poly.entity_id
_entity_poly.type
_entity_poly.pdbx_seq_one_letter_code
_entity_poly.pdbx_strand_id
1 'polypeptide(L)'
;MIHKSPRIFTNLSPIETLRWGVSFVLARARLSNATLFRLGVMGFTLLTFGLGFLLWERFPFREDEAIYAYWALVFARIDPWFLTVWPDKPPLFLWSLAGVFEIIGASPASARLLNMTLTALTVPVVAAIAHRLWGRTAGLWAAATFALNPFVLSFAPTVYTDPMLVLWGMVALYAALSRRPFWAGLFLGAAIMTKQQG
;
A
#
# COMPACT_ATOMS: atom_id res chain seq x y z
N MET A 1 -39.18 -37.77 -56.72
CA MET A 1 -37.73 -37.79 -56.39
C MET A 1 -37.08 -36.61 -57.06
N ILE A 2 -36.47 -35.68 -56.30
CA ILE A 2 -35.14 -35.09 -56.49
C ILE A 2 -34.92 -34.15 -55.29
N HIS A 3 -33.96 -34.55 -54.46
CA HIS A 3 -33.59 -33.97 -53.19
C HIS A 3 -32.53 -32.89 -53.44
N LYS A 4 -32.79 -31.62 -53.08
CA LYS A 4 -31.73 -30.59 -52.99
C LYS A 4 -31.28 -30.49 -51.53
N SER A 5 -30.08 -30.96 -51.27
CA SER A 5 -29.34 -30.72 -50.02
C SER A 5 -28.47 -29.47 -50.17
N PRO A 6 -28.42 -28.56 -49.17
CA PRO A 6 -27.44 -27.48 -49.13
C PRO A 6 -26.09 -28.05 -48.67
N ARG A 7 -25.07 -28.01 -49.55
CA ARG A 7 -23.68 -28.29 -49.18
C ARG A 7 -23.16 -27.17 -48.27
N ILE A 8 -23.23 -27.39 -46.97
CA ILE A 8 -22.67 -26.51 -45.94
C ILE A 8 -21.37 -27.16 -45.45
N PHE A 9 -20.26 -26.45 -45.72
CA PHE A 9 -18.92 -26.55 -45.11
C PHE A 9 -18.44 -27.91 -44.57
N THR A 10 -17.84 -28.73 -45.43
CA THR A 10 -16.99 -29.85 -44.99
C THR A 10 -15.78 -29.94 -45.92
N ASN A 11 -14.75 -29.11 -45.67
CA ASN A 11 -13.36 -29.33 -46.10
C ASN A 11 -12.49 -28.14 -45.66
N LEU A 12 -12.36 -27.93 -44.35
CA LEU A 12 -11.19 -27.21 -43.83
C LEU A 12 -10.09 -28.24 -43.62
N SER A 13 -8.89 -27.95 -44.14
CA SER A 13 -7.75 -28.84 -43.96
C SER A 13 -7.39 -28.94 -42.46
N PRO A 14 -6.79 -30.06 -41.99
CA PRO A 14 -6.28 -30.18 -40.62
C PRO A 14 -5.32 -29.04 -40.22
N ILE A 15 -4.65 -28.44 -41.19
CA ILE A 15 -3.71 -27.33 -41.01
C ILE A 15 -4.46 -26.01 -40.77
N GLU A 16 -5.59 -25.78 -41.43
CA GLU A 16 -6.41 -24.57 -41.22
C GLU A 16 -7.10 -24.60 -39.86
N THR A 17 -7.64 -25.74 -39.43
CA THR A 17 -8.20 -25.91 -38.08
C THR A 17 -7.13 -25.73 -36.98
N LEU A 18 -5.89 -26.16 -37.22
CA LEU A 18 -4.75 -25.92 -36.32
C LEU A 18 -4.34 -24.43 -36.29
N ARG A 19 -4.36 -23.72 -37.42
CA ARG A 19 -4.08 -22.28 -37.49
C ARG A 19 -5.13 -21.44 -36.76
N TRP A 20 -6.40 -21.82 -36.84
CA TRP A 20 -7.48 -21.19 -36.06
C TRP A 20 -7.36 -21.52 -34.57
N GLY A 21 -7.08 -22.78 -34.21
CA GLY A 21 -6.85 -23.18 -32.82
C GLY A 21 -5.65 -22.48 -32.17
N VAL A 22 -4.52 -22.38 -32.88
CA VAL A 22 -3.31 -21.70 -32.40
C VAL A 22 -3.50 -20.18 -32.35
N SER A 23 -4.19 -19.57 -33.30
CA SER A 23 -4.51 -18.13 -33.26
C SER A 23 -5.52 -17.80 -32.15
N PHE A 24 -6.44 -18.71 -31.83
CA PHE A 24 -7.41 -18.56 -30.75
C PHE A 24 -6.78 -18.78 -29.36
N VAL A 25 -5.82 -19.71 -29.25
CA VAL A 25 -5.03 -19.93 -28.02
C VAL A 25 -3.98 -18.83 -27.81
N LEU A 26 -3.40 -18.28 -28.88
CA LEU A 26 -2.47 -17.13 -28.83
C LEU A 26 -3.16 -15.77 -28.74
N ALA A 27 -4.48 -15.70 -29.02
CA ALA A 27 -5.36 -14.63 -28.55
C ALA A 27 -5.61 -14.69 -27.02
N ARG A 28 -4.77 -15.45 -26.31
CA ARG A 28 -4.49 -15.38 -24.87
C ARG A 28 -4.60 -13.93 -24.42
N ALA A 29 -5.63 -13.67 -23.62
CA ALA A 29 -6.00 -12.37 -23.08
C ALA A 29 -4.78 -11.46 -22.84
N ARG A 30 -4.48 -10.58 -23.78
CA ARG A 30 -3.51 -9.51 -23.55
C ARG A 30 -4.12 -8.62 -22.47
N LEU A 31 -3.59 -8.74 -21.26
CA LEU A 31 -3.96 -7.85 -20.17
C LEU A 31 -3.75 -6.42 -20.64
N SER A 32 -4.73 -5.55 -20.38
CA SER A 32 -4.60 -4.14 -20.72
C SER A 32 -3.41 -3.55 -19.96
N ASN A 33 -2.75 -2.54 -20.53
CA ASN A 33 -1.69 -1.79 -19.84
C ASN A 33 -2.16 -1.21 -18.49
N ALA A 34 -3.46 -0.94 -18.34
CA ALA A 34 -4.03 -0.50 -17.08
C ALA A 34 -4.11 -1.64 -16.05
N THR A 35 -4.45 -2.85 -16.49
CA THR A 35 -4.48 -4.05 -15.64
C THR A 35 -3.07 -4.42 -15.19
N LEU A 36 -2.09 -4.42 -16.11
CA LEU A 36 -0.69 -4.67 -15.77
C LEU A 36 -0.15 -3.65 -14.76
N PHE A 37 -0.49 -2.37 -14.93
CA PHE A 37 -0.13 -1.33 -13.97
C PHE A 37 -0.68 -1.64 -12.57
N ARG A 38 -1.98 -1.94 -12.46
CA ARG A 38 -2.62 -2.26 -11.17
C ARG A 38 -2.02 -3.50 -10.51
N LEU A 39 -1.80 -4.56 -11.28
CA LEU A 39 -1.18 -5.79 -10.78
C LEU A 39 0.26 -5.54 -10.33
N GLY A 40 1.02 -4.73 -11.06
CA GLY A 40 2.38 -4.34 -10.67
C GLY A 40 2.40 -3.58 -9.35
N VAL A 41 1.56 -2.56 -9.20
CA VAL A 41 1.44 -1.79 -7.94
C VAL A 41 1.00 -2.68 -6.79
N MET A 42 0.01 -3.56 -7.01
CA MET A 42 -0.43 -4.54 -6.01
C MET A 42 0.70 -5.50 -5.62
N GLY A 43 1.46 -6.00 -6.61
CA GLY A 43 2.62 -6.84 -6.39
C GLY A 43 3.67 -6.15 -5.52
N PHE A 44 4.03 -4.90 -5.81
CA PHE A 44 4.99 -4.14 -5.00
C PHE A 44 4.46 -3.80 -3.60
N THR A 45 3.16 -3.58 -3.45
CA THR A 45 2.51 -3.35 -2.15
C THR A 45 2.64 -4.59 -1.27
N LEU A 46 2.25 -5.75 -1.81
CA LEU A 46 2.37 -7.04 -1.12
C LEU A 46 3.81 -7.42 -0.85
N LEU A 47 4.72 -7.14 -1.79
CA LEU A 47 6.15 -7.35 -1.60
C LEU A 47 6.69 -6.52 -0.43
N THR A 48 6.34 -5.23 -0.37
CA THR A 48 6.79 -4.34 0.73
C THR A 48 6.30 -4.86 2.08
N PHE A 49 5.03 -5.25 2.17
CA PHE A 49 4.47 -5.85 3.39
C PHE A 49 5.18 -7.17 3.75
N GLY A 50 5.40 -8.04 2.77
CA GLY A 50 6.08 -9.33 2.94
C GLY A 50 7.54 -9.18 3.37
N LEU A 51 8.29 -8.22 2.80
CA LEU A 51 9.65 -7.91 3.21
C LEU A 51 9.70 -7.34 4.63
N GLY A 52 8.74 -6.49 5.01
CA GLY A 52 8.58 -6.05 6.40
C GLY A 52 8.38 -7.23 7.35
N PHE A 53 7.62 -8.24 6.93
CA PHE A 53 7.39 -9.46 7.72
C PHE A 53 8.68 -10.24 7.99
N LEU A 54 9.61 -10.30 7.03
CA LEU A 54 10.91 -10.95 7.22
C LEU A 54 11.79 -10.27 8.27
N LEU A 55 11.52 -9.00 8.58
CA LEU A 55 12.23 -8.20 9.57
C LEU A 55 11.46 -8.02 10.89
N TRP A 56 10.23 -8.53 10.96
CA TRP A 56 9.23 -8.23 11.99
C TRP A 56 9.73 -8.43 13.42
N GLU A 57 10.40 -9.55 13.72
CA GLU A 57 10.93 -9.85 15.07
C GLU A 57 12.45 -9.84 15.12
N ARG A 58 13.10 -9.35 14.06
CA ARG A 58 14.55 -9.47 13.94
C ARG A 58 15.32 -8.56 14.89
N PHE A 59 14.69 -7.47 15.33
CA PHE A 59 15.29 -6.48 16.21
C PHE A 59 14.49 -6.31 17.50
N PRO A 60 15.17 -6.07 18.65
CA PRO A 60 14.51 -5.68 19.88
C PRO A 60 13.72 -4.39 19.72
N PHE A 61 12.76 -4.17 20.61
CA PHE A 61 12.03 -2.90 20.71
C PHE A 61 12.99 -1.81 21.21
N ARG A 62 13.12 -0.72 20.45
CA ARG A 62 13.97 0.41 20.86
C ARG A 62 13.26 1.31 21.87
N GLU A 63 14.03 2.20 22.50
CA GLU A 63 13.58 3.09 23.56
C GLU A 63 12.36 3.92 23.12
N ASP A 64 12.45 4.57 21.96
CA ASP A 64 11.36 5.35 21.38
C ASP A 64 10.13 4.50 21.06
N GLU A 65 10.32 3.31 20.49
CA GLU A 65 9.22 2.38 20.18
C GLU A 65 8.46 1.96 21.45
N ALA A 66 9.22 1.70 22.53
CA ALA A 66 8.67 1.36 23.83
C ALA A 66 7.88 2.53 24.43
N ILE A 67 8.40 3.75 24.33
CA ILE A 67 7.72 4.96 24.83
C ILE A 67 6.40 5.21 24.07
N TYR A 68 6.39 5.09 22.74
CA TYR A 68 5.15 5.28 21.98
C TYR A 68 4.11 4.20 22.27
N ALA A 69 4.53 2.94 22.41
CA ALA A 69 3.64 1.86 22.83
C ALA A 69 3.09 2.09 24.24
N TYR A 70 3.93 2.55 25.17
CA TYR A 70 3.49 2.91 26.52
C TYR A 70 2.44 4.02 26.49
N TRP A 71 2.67 5.12 25.76
CA TRP A 71 1.70 6.20 25.65
C TRP A 71 0.39 5.78 24.99
N ALA A 72 0.43 4.91 23.98
CA ALA A 72 -0.76 4.33 23.38
C ALA A 72 -1.59 3.53 24.41
N LEU A 73 -0.94 2.76 25.29
CA LEU A 73 -1.62 2.03 26.36
C LEU A 73 -2.16 2.93 27.45
N VAL A 74 -1.42 3.98 27.83
CA VAL A 74 -1.89 5.01 28.78
C VAL A 74 -3.15 5.67 28.23
N PHE A 75 -3.14 6.11 26.98
CA PHE A 75 -4.32 6.67 26.32
C PHE A 75 -5.51 5.70 26.35
N ALA A 76 -5.29 4.44 25.97
CA ALA A 76 -6.36 3.46 25.88
C ALA A 76 -6.98 3.09 27.24
N ARG A 77 -6.18 3.07 28.32
CA ARG A 77 -6.57 2.37 29.56
C ARG A 77 -6.58 3.24 30.82
N ILE A 78 -5.86 4.35 30.82
CA ILE A 78 -5.58 5.12 32.05
C ILE A 78 -6.04 6.56 31.88
N ASP A 79 -5.55 7.24 30.85
CA ASP A 79 -5.68 8.68 30.69
C ASP A 79 -5.90 9.05 29.20
N PRO A 80 -7.15 8.90 28.71
CA PRO A 80 -7.49 9.18 27.32
C PRO A 80 -7.34 10.65 26.92
N TRP A 81 -7.17 11.54 27.90
CA TRP A 81 -7.01 12.98 27.68
C TRP A 81 -5.56 13.45 27.86
N PHE A 82 -4.62 12.55 28.21
CA PHE A 82 -3.23 12.87 28.48
C PHE A 82 -3.05 14.04 29.47
N LEU A 83 -3.83 14.04 30.55
CA LEU A 83 -3.76 15.06 31.62
C LEU A 83 -2.65 14.78 32.64
N THR A 84 -2.23 13.53 32.75
CA THR A 84 -1.28 13.01 33.75
C THR A 84 0.08 12.67 33.13
N VAL A 85 0.08 12.25 31.86
CA VAL A 85 1.28 11.99 31.06
C VAL A 85 1.24 12.92 29.86
N TRP A 86 2.36 13.57 29.56
CA TRP A 86 2.46 14.60 28.53
C TRP A 86 3.35 14.11 27.39
N PRO A 87 2.80 13.42 26.36
CA PRO A 87 3.56 13.03 25.19
C PRO A 87 4.17 14.24 24.47
N ASP A 88 5.40 14.10 23.99
CA ASP A 88 6.08 15.11 23.18
C ASP A 88 5.68 15.04 21.69
N LYS A 89 4.85 14.07 21.31
CA LYS A 89 4.35 13.88 19.95
C LYS A 89 2.86 14.24 19.83
N PRO A 90 2.45 14.75 18.66
CA PRO A 90 1.06 14.83 18.29
C PRO A 90 0.34 13.47 18.36
N PRO A 91 -0.97 13.42 18.62
CA PRO A 91 -1.60 12.23 19.16
C PRO A 91 -2.01 11.18 18.11
N LEU A 92 -2.05 11.52 16.82
CA LEU A 92 -2.71 10.67 15.81
C LEU A 92 -2.05 9.28 15.67
N PHE A 93 -0.71 9.24 15.75
CA PHE A 93 0.03 7.97 15.77
C PHE A 93 -0.31 7.14 17.00
N LEU A 94 -0.33 7.76 18.18
CA LEU A 94 -0.61 7.10 19.46
C LEU A 94 -2.04 6.55 19.50
N TRP A 95 -3.02 7.32 19.01
CA TRP A 95 -4.41 6.88 18.90
C TRP A 95 -4.57 5.70 17.93
N SER A 96 -3.86 5.73 16.80
CA SER A 96 -3.89 4.63 15.83
C SER A 96 -3.25 3.36 16.41
N LEU A 97 -2.13 3.50 17.11
CA LEU A 97 -1.44 2.40 17.78
C LEU A 97 -2.29 1.81 18.91
N ALA A 98 -2.96 2.65 19.70
CA ALA A 98 -3.90 2.22 20.72
C ALA A 98 -5.05 1.41 20.12
N GLY A 99 -5.63 1.86 19.00
CA GLY A 99 -6.65 1.11 18.27
C GLY A 99 -6.16 -0.28 17.83
N VAL A 100 -4.91 -0.39 17.37
CA VAL A 100 -4.31 -1.70 17.04
C VAL A 100 -4.20 -2.60 18.26
N PHE A 101 -3.77 -2.06 19.41
CA PHE A 101 -3.69 -2.81 20.66
C PHE A 101 -5.05 -3.27 21.18
N GLU A 102 -6.11 -2.48 21.01
CA GLU A 102 -7.46 -2.88 21.40
C GLU A 102 -8.05 -3.96 20.49
N ILE A 103 -7.71 -3.97 19.19
CA ILE A 103 -8.25 -4.94 18.23
C ILE A 103 -7.48 -6.28 18.27
N ILE A 104 -6.15 -6.24 18.33
CA ILE A 104 -5.28 -7.41 18.13
C ILE A 104 -4.61 -7.86 19.44
N GLY A 105 -4.64 -7.01 20.47
CA GLY A 105 -3.93 -7.22 21.73
C GLY A 105 -2.55 -6.55 21.73
N ALA A 106 -2.14 -6.03 22.89
CA ALA A 106 -0.90 -5.30 23.04
C ALA A 106 0.34 -6.21 23.05
N SER A 107 1.19 -6.07 22.05
CA SER A 107 2.48 -6.75 21.93
C SER A 107 3.43 -5.98 21.00
N PRO A 108 4.76 -6.16 21.11
CA PRO A 108 5.70 -5.59 20.15
C PRO A 108 5.37 -5.97 18.70
N ALA A 109 4.92 -7.21 18.49
CA ALA A 109 4.51 -7.71 17.18
C ALA A 109 3.30 -6.93 16.63
N SER A 110 2.24 -6.79 17.42
CA SER A 110 1.06 -6.01 17.02
C SER A 110 1.37 -4.53 16.77
N ALA A 111 2.31 -3.94 17.51
CA ALA A 111 2.68 -2.54 17.31
C ALA A 111 3.29 -2.28 15.93
N ARG A 112 4.13 -3.21 15.47
CA ARG A 112 4.83 -3.14 14.17
C ARG A 112 3.91 -3.30 12.98
N LEU A 113 2.78 -4.01 13.14
CA LEU A 113 1.76 -4.15 12.09
C LEU A 113 1.28 -2.82 11.54
N LEU A 114 1.13 -1.82 12.41
CA LEU A 114 0.67 -0.49 12.02
C LEU A 114 1.61 0.08 10.95
N ASN A 115 2.90 0.19 11.25
CA ASN A 115 3.87 0.79 10.34
C ASN A 115 4.14 -0.07 9.11
N MET A 116 4.12 -1.39 9.24
CA MET A 116 4.23 -2.27 8.08
C MET A 116 3.08 -2.05 7.09
N THR A 117 1.86 -1.91 7.62
CA THR A 117 0.67 -1.63 6.82
C THR A 117 0.75 -0.24 6.19
N LEU A 118 1.10 0.79 6.96
CA LEU A 118 1.21 2.17 6.46
C LEU A 118 2.30 2.30 5.39
N THR A 119 3.44 1.63 5.58
CA THR A 119 4.53 1.62 4.61
C THR A 119 4.10 0.95 3.31
N ALA A 120 3.43 -0.21 3.39
CA ALA A 120 2.89 -0.89 2.22
C ALA A 120 1.85 -0.01 1.49
N LEU A 121 0.93 0.64 2.22
CA LEU A 121 -0.08 1.53 1.66
C LEU A 121 0.51 2.81 1.03
N THR A 122 1.76 3.16 1.34
CA THR A 122 2.44 4.29 0.69
C THR A 122 2.82 3.98 -0.76
N VAL A 123 3.09 2.70 -1.08
CA VAL A 123 3.44 2.24 -2.44
C VAL A 123 2.41 2.68 -3.50
N PRO A 124 1.10 2.36 -3.36
CA PRO A 124 0.12 2.77 -4.36
C PRO A 124 -0.04 4.29 -4.48
N VAL A 125 0.17 5.04 -3.39
CA VAL A 125 0.05 6.51 -3.41
C VAL A 125 1.20 7.13 -4.20
N VAL A 126 2.45 6.72 -3.93
CA VAL A 126 3.64 7.15 -4.67
C VAL A 126 3.52 6.75 -6.15
N ALA A 127 3.06 5.53 -6.43
CA ALA A 127 2.80 5.07 -7.79
C ALA A 127 1.76 5.93 -8.50
N ALA A 128 0.67 6.31 -7.81
CA ALA A 128 -0.40 7.13 -8.37
C ALA A 128 0.05 8.57 -8.65
N ILE A 129 0.87 9.16 -7.78
CA ILE A 129 1.48 10.48 -7.99
C ILE A 129 2.35 10.45 -9.26
N ALA A 130 3.31 9.53 -9.35
CA ALA A 130 4.19 9.44 -10.50
C ALA A 130 3.45 9.05 -11.78
N HIS A 131 2.44 8.16 -11.68
CA HIS A 131 1.58 7.82 -12.81
C HIS A 131 0.90 9.04 -13.40
N ARG A 132 0.43 9.95 -12.55
CA ARG A 132 -0.28 11.13 -12.99
C ARG A 132 0.63 12.16 -13.64
N LEU A 133 1.82 12.34 -13.10
CA LEU A 133 2.76 13.35 -13.58
C LEU A 133 3.46 12.89 -14.87
N TRP A 134 3.77 11.58 -15.00
CA TRP A 134 4.65 11.07 -16.05
C TRP A 134 4.19 9.76 -16.70
N GLY A 135 2.98 9.27 -16.39
CA GLY A 135 2.42 8.08 -17.02
C GLY A 135 2.76 6.76 -16.31
N ARG A 136 2.17 5.66 -16.80
CA ARG A 136 2.14 4.35 -16.11
C ARG A 136 3.53 3.78 -15.80
N THR A 137 4.47 3.92 -16.73
CA THR A 137 5.83 3.41 -16.56
C THR A 137 6.53 4.10 -15.39
N ALA A 138 6.42 5.43 -15.28
CA ALA A 138 6.97 6.16 -14.14
C ALA A 138 6.31 5.75 -12.81
N GLY A 139 5.00 5.51 -12.81
CA GLY A 139 4.29 4.99 -11.64
C GLY A 139 4.81 3.62 -11.17
N LEU A 140 5.10 2.70 -12.11
CA LEU A 140 5.68 1.40 -11.77
C LEU A 140 7.11 1.51 -11.24
N TRP A 141 7.94 2.37 -11.84
CA TRP A 141 9.28 2.63 -11.32
C TRP A 141 9.25 3.25 -9.93
N ALA A 142 8.37 4.22 -9.69
CA ALA A 142 8.21 4.82 -8.37
C ALA A 142 7.76 3.78 -7.32
N ALA A 143 6.81 2.90 -7.68
CA ALA A 143 6.39 1.78 -6.84
C ALA A 143 7.57 0.85 -6.51
N ALA A 144 8.32 0.44 -7.53
CA ALA A 144 9.46 -0.46 -7.39
C ALA A 144 10.57 0.16 -6.53
N THR A 145 10.96 1.39 -6.82
CA THR A 145 12.00 2.11 -6.08
C THR A 145 11.60 2.32 -4.62
N PHE A 146 10.35 2.67 -4.34
CA PHE A 146 9.88 2.80 -2.95
C PHE A 146 9.86 1.45 -2.23
N ALA A 147 9.28 0.42 -2.86
CA ALA A 147 9.14 -0.92 -2.29
C ALA A 147 10.48 -1.62 -2.00
N LEU A 148 11.51 -1.33 -2.81
CA LEU A 148 12.84 -1.92 -2.69
C LEU A 148 13.84 -0.99 -1.98
N ASN A 149 13.42 0.18 -1.50
CA ASN A 149 14.31 1.11 -0.81
C ASN A 149 14.69 0.52 0.57
N PRO A 150 15.98 0.26 0.84
CA PRO A 150 16.41 -0.33 2.12
C PRO A 150 16.09 0.56 3.31
N PHE A 151 16.03 1.88 3.14
CA PHE A 151 15.64 2.81 4.19
C PHE A 151 14.14 2.73 4.50
N VAL A 152 13.29 2.59 3.48
CA VAL A 152 11.85 2.37 3.69
C VAL A 152 11.62 1.04 4.42
N LEU A 153 12.31 -0.02 3.98
CA LEU A 153 12.18 -1.35 4.55
C LEU A 153 12.72 -1.45 5.98
N SER A 154 13.78 -0.70 6.33
CA SER A 154 14.31 -0.70 7.70
C SER A 154 13.37 -0.01 8.70
N PHE A 155 12.53 0.93 8.24
CA PHE A 155 11.53 1.60 9.06
C PHE A 155 10.17 0.88 9.08
N ALA A 156 9.87 0.02 8.11
CA ALA A 156 8.59 -0.67 8.03
C ALA A 156 8.22 -1.46 9.30
N PRO A 157 9.10 -2.27 9.93
CA PRO A 157 8.80 -3.02 11.15
C PRO A 157 9.19 -2.26 12.42
N THR A 158 9.19 -0.93 12.40
CA THR A 158 9.45 -0.10 13.59
C THR A 158 8.15 0.45 14.14
N VAL A 159 8.17 1.06 15.32
CA VAL A 159 7.02 1.80 15.89
C VAL A 159 7.28 3.31 15.91
N TYR A 160 7.96 3.84 14.90
CA TYR A 160 8.17 5.28 14.75
C TYR A 160 6.96 6.00 14.11
N THR A 161 6.83 7.30 14.34
CA THR A 161 5.81 8.15 13.71
C THR A 161 5.98 8.32 12.19
N ASP A 162 7.20 8.06 11.69
CA ASP A 162 7.66 8.47 10.37
C ASP A 162 6.90 7.80 9.21
N PRO A 163 6.61 6.48 9.20
CA PRO A 163 5.83 5.86 8.13
C PRO A 163 4.42 6.44 7.99
N MET A 164 3.78 6.77 9.11
CA MET A 164 2.45 7.38 9.11
C MET A 164 2.49 8.82 8.55
N LEU A 165 3.51 9.59 8.94
CA LEU A 165 3.74 10.93 8.42
C LEU A 165 3.91 10.91 6.90
N VAL A 166 4.76 10.00 6.40
CA VAL A 166 5.03 9.85 4.97
C VAL A 166 3.75 9.49 4.21
N LEU A 167 2.96 8.52 4.72
CA LEU A 167 1.71 8.15 4.07
C LEU A 167 0.78 9.36 3.94
N TRP A 168 0.51 10.07 5.04
CA TRP A 168 -0.43 11.21 5.02
C TRP A 168 0.08 12.37 4.18
N GLY A 169 1.38 12.68 4.23
CA GLY A 169 2.00 13.68 3.36
C GLY A 169 1.87 13.33 1.88
N MET A 170 2.07 12.06 1.51
CA MET A 170 1.89 11.59 0.13
C MET A 170 0.42 11.64 -0.30
N VAL A 171 -0.52 11.26 0.57
CA VAL A 171 -1.96 11.35 0.27
C VAL A 171 -2.38 12.83 0.12
N ALA A 172 -1.86 13.72 0.95
CA ALA A 172 -2.08 15.17 0.83
C ALA A 172 -1.57 15.70 -0.51
N LEU A 173 -0.35 15.33 -0.90
CA LEU A 173 0.23 15.70 -2.20
C LEU A 173 -0.60 15.15 -3.37
N TYR A 174 -1.02 13.88 -3.29
CA TYR A 174 -1.89 13.29 -4.31
C TYR A 174 -3.24 14.03 -4.42
N ALA A 175 -3.84 14.42 -3.29
CA ALA A 175 -5.06 15.20 -3.26
C ALA A 175 -4.87 16.63 -3.82
N ALA A 176 -3.73 17.27 -3.53
CA ALA A 176 -3.37 18.58 -4.06
C ALA A 176 -3.22 18.53 -5.59
N LEU A 177 -2.47 17.55 -6.11
CA LEU A 177 -2.39 17.29 -7.55
C LEU A 177 -3.78 17.04 -8.13
N SER A 178 -4.68 16.42 -7.37
CA SER A 178 -6.09 16.14 -7.73
C SER A 178 -7.00 17.35 -7.75
N ARG A 179 -6.49 18.55 -7.49
CA ARG A 179 -7.27 19.77 -7.36
C ARG A 179 -8.39 19.59 -6.33
N ARG A 180 -8.09 18.88 -5.24
CA ARG A 180 -8.98 18.61 -4.10
C ARG A 180 -8.43 19.28 -2.85
N PRO A 181 -8.49 20.63 -2.75
CA PRO A 181 -7.76 21.39 -1.73
C PRO A 181 -8.21 21.08 -0.31
N PHE A 182 -9.52 20.87 -0.08
CA PHE A 182 -10.03 20.45 1.23
C PHE A 182 -9.37 19.16 1.71
N TRP A 183 -9.35 18.13 0.86
CA TRP A 183 -8.74 16.84 1.19
C TRP A 183 -7.22 16.95 1.34
N ALA A 184 -6.56 17.77 0.51
CA ALA A 184 -5.14 18.04 0.67
C ALA A 184 -4.83 18.64 2.04
N GLY A 185 -5.59 19.65 2.46
CA GLY A 185 -5.45 20.26 3.79
C GLY A 185 -5.76 19.28 4.93
N LEU A 186 -6.80 18.45 4.79
CA LEU A 186 -7.14 17.44 5.80
C LEU A 186 -6.01 16.43 6.02
N PHE A 187 -5.45 15.88 4.93
CA PHE A 187 -4.36 14.89 5.05
C PHE A 187 -3.03 15.53 5.43
N LEU A 188 -2.79 16.79 5.07
CA LEU A 188 -1.66 17.56 5.60
C LEU A 188 -1.82 17.78 7.11
N GLY A 189 -3.01 18.13 7.57
CA GLY A 189 -3.35 18.20 8.99
C GLY A 189 -3.12 16.86 9.70
N ALA A 190 -3.47 15.73 9.08
CA ALA A 190 -3.18 14.40 9.61
C ALA A 190 -1.66 14.12 9.70
N ALA A 191 -0.87 14.56 8.71
CA ALA A 191 0.59 14.47 8.74
C ALA A 191 1.18 15.27 9.92
N ILE A 192 0.75 16.52 10.09
CA ILE A 192 1.13 17.39 11.23
C ILE A 192 0.69 16.76 12.57
N MET A 193 -0.52 16.19 12.64
CA MET A 193 -1.02 15.48 13.81
C MET A 193 -0.34 14.14 14.09
N THR A 194 0.57 13.71 13.22
CA THR A 194 1.44 12.55 13.44
C THR A 194 2.81 12.97 13.98
N LYS A 195 3.40 14.03 13.41
CA LYS A 195 4.73 14.53 13.77
C LYS A 195 4.84 16.02 13.46
N GLN A 196 5.46 16.81 14.34
CA GLN A 196 5.55 18.28 14.21
C GLN A 196 6.26 18.75 12.93
N GLN A 197 7.11 17.91 12.33
CA GLN A 197 7.83 18.23 11.08
C GLN A 197 6.99 17.99 9.80
N GLY A 198 5.68 17.73 9.94
CA GLY A 198 4.77 17.46 8.83
C GLY A 198 4.21 18.67 8.10
#